data_AF-A0A9D8D980-F1
#
_entry.id   AF-A0A9D8D980-F1
#
_cell.length_a   1.000
_cell.length_b   1.000
_cell.length_c   1.000
_cell.angle_alpha   90.00
_cell.angle_beta   90.00
_cell.angle_gamma   90.00
#
_symmetry.space_group_name_H-M   'P 1'
#
loop_
_entity.id
_entity.type
_entity.pdbx_description
1 polymer ?
#
loop_
_entity_poly.entity_id
_entity_poly.type
_entity_poly.pdbx_seq_one_letter_code
_entity_poly.pdbx_strand_id
1 'polypeptide(L)'
;MAREGRGACLSKQRHVPPDATELAEVLRRDYERFSPAQQALARYLVDHLAELPLVSAHEVAQAAHCSPATVVRFAQALGYAGYPELQRTVREAHRPGLGVRAVGAPGQPGRARVLDTDRFALEDLAARLGTEGVQPLVVPLADVAPIVVAGDAAARPVLALLEDRLARGGREVLVVDSGEPRIRMRLGALARGGGLIAVSVGKETRVAEYAVAAARSAGAPAVALVDSSLSAAAGAPVVRVVSAEERGGEPSITAFVAVAQALAHGIAAHQLPRRTLTAIPA
;
A
#
# COMPACT_ATOMS: atom_id res chain seq x y z
N MET A 1 28.57 25.45 -28.25
CA MET A 1 27.40 24.55 -28.19
C MET A 1 27.43 23.84 -26.86
N ALA A 2 26.67 24.35 -25.89
CA ALA A 2 26.62 23.85 -24.52
C ALA A 2 25.31 23.08 -24.30
N ARG A 3 25.41 21.86 -23.76
CA ARG A 3 24.31 21.14 -23.13
C ARG A 3 24.83 20.47 -21.86
N GLU A 4 24.97 21.26 -20.80
CA GLU A 4 25.07 20.74 -19.43
C GLU A 4 23.66 20.45 -18.92
N GLY A 5 23.38 19.17 -18.69
CA GLY A 5 22.13 18.67 -18.14
C GLY A 5 22.04 18.99 -16.64
N ARG A 6 20.92 19.59 -16.25
CA ARG A 6 20.58 19.95 -14.86
C ARG A 6 20.39 18.68 -14.02
N GLY A 7 21.40 18.29 -13.26
CA GLY A 7 21.23 17.43 -12.09
C GLY A 7 20.75 18.29 -10.93
N ALA A 8 19.52 18.06 -10.45
CA ALA A 8 19.04 18.70 -9.23
C ALA A 8 19.91 18.22 -8.06
N CYS A 9 20.66 19.15 -7.48
CA CYS A 9 21.52 18.94 -6.32
C CYS A 9 20.65 18.71 -5.08
N LEU A 10 20.64 17.48 -4.54
CA LEU A 10 20.19 17.24 -3.18
C LEU A 10 21.10 18.05 -2.23
N SER A 11 20.50 18.85 -1.35
CA SER A 11 21.16 19.87 -0.54
C SER A 11 22.20 19.34 0.46
N LYS A 12 23.20 20.17 0.77
CA LYS A 12 24.45 19.94 1.53
C LYS A 12 24.32 19.59 3.04
N GLN A 13 23.32 18.85 3.48
CA GLN A 13 23.34 18.23 4.82
C GLN A 13 23.17 16.72 4.64
N ARG A 14 24.31 16.02 4.70
CA ARG A 14 24.43 14.57 4.48
C ARG A 14 23.98 13.81 5.73
N HIS A 15 22.68 13.82 5.99
CA HIS A 15 22.11 12.82 6.87
C HIS A 15 21.99 11.52 6.07
N VAL A 16 22.89 10.58 6.34
CA VAL A 16 22.83 9.24 5.75
C VAL A 16 21.75 8.48 6.50
N PRO A 17 20.69 7.97 5.84
CA PRO A 17 19.67 7.19 6.52
C PRO A 17 20.34 6.01 7.25
N PRO A 18 20.19 5.88 8.58
CA PRO A 18 20.91 4.92 9.39
C PRO A 18 20.31 3.51 9.31
N ASP A 19 19.05 3.38 8.86
CA ASP A 19 18.35 2.11 8.77
C ASP A 19 17.38 2.07 7.58
N ALA A 20 16.77 0.89 7.39
CA ALA A 20 15.83 0.63 6.32
C ALA A 20 14.55 1.49 6.43
N THR A 21 14.06 1.74 7.64
CA THR A 21 12.83 2.51 7.88
C THR A 21 13.03 3.96 7.47
N GLU A 22 14.10 4.60 7.95
CA GLU A 22 14.42 5.98 7.61
C GLU A 22 14.83 6.13 6.14
N LEU A 23 15.50 5.12 5.55
CA LEU A 23 15.77 5.09 4.11
C LEU A 23 14.48 5.13 3.30
N ALA A 24 13.49 4.31 3.66
CA ALA A 24 12.20 4.30 2.98
C ALA A 24 11.45 5.64 3.13
N GLU A 25 11.53 6.29 4.29
CA GLU A 25 10.95 7.63 4.50
C GLU A 25 11.61 8.70 3.63
N VAL A 26 12.94 8.71 3.54
CA VAL A 26 13.67 9.65 2.68
C VAL A 26 13.33 9.43 1.21
N LEU A 27 13.29 8.17 0.76
CA LEU A 27 12.92 7.83 -0.61
C LEU A 27 11.49 8.28 -0.96
N ARG A 28 10.54 8.15 -0.01
CA ARG A 28 9.16 8.62 -0.17
C ARG A 28 9.07 10.16 -0.17
N ARG A 29 9.73 10.82 0.78
CA ARG A 29 9.69 12.28 0.95
C ARG A 29 10.23 13.02 -0.26
N ASP A 30 11.36 12.55 -0.80
CA ASP A 30 12.07 13.22 -1.89
C ASP A 30 11.70 12.66 -3.27
N TYR A 31 10.72 11.75 -3.36
CA TYR A 31 10.32 11.05 -4.58
C TYR A 31 10.02 11.99 -5.76
N GLU A 32 9.23 13.04 -5.54
CA GLU A 32 8.86 14.03 -6.57
C GLU A 32 10.05 14.90 -7.02
N ARG A 33 11.14 14.91 -6.25
CA ARG A 33 12.36 15.68 -6.55
C ARG A 33 13.38 14.86 -7.35
N PHE A 34 13.18 13.56 -7.44
CA PHE A 34 14.04 12.66 -8.19
C PHE A 34 13.81 12.79 -9.70
N SER A 35 14.89 12.65 -10.48
CA SER A 35 14.76 12.47 -11.94
C SER A 35 14.00 11.18 -12.27
N PRO A 36 13.45 11.01 -13.49
CA PRO A 36 12.69 9.81 -13.84
C PRO A 36 13.45 8.49 -13.60
N ALA A 37 14.76 8.46 -13.87
CA ALA A 37 15.60 7.30 -13.59
C ALA A 37 15.80 7.05 -12.09
N GLN A 38 15.89 8.13 -11.30
CA GLN A 38 15.98 8.03 -9.84
C GLN A 38 14.63 7.67 -9.21
N GLN A 39 13.51 8.07 -9.79
CA GLN A 39 12.17 7.64 -9.37
C GLN A 39 11.97 6.15 -9.60
N ALA A 40 12.39 5.62 -10.76
CA ALA A 40 12.37 4.18 -11.03
C ALA A 40 13.22 3.41 -10.01
N LEU A 41 14.42 3.92 -9.68
CA LEU A 41 15.28 3.35 -8.64
C LEU A 41 14.63 3.45 -7.25
N ALA A 42 14.12 4.62 -6.86
CA ALA A 42 13.48 4.82 -5.56
C ALA A 42 12.30 3.89 -5.38
N ARG A 43 11.47 3.72 -6.42
CA ARG A 43 10.35 2.78 -6.42
C ARG A 43 10.84 1.35 -6.23
N TYR A 44 11.81 0.92 -7.04
CA TYR A 44 12.39 -0.42 -6.90
C TYR A 44 12.98 -0.66 -5.50
N LEU A 45 13.74 0.29 -4.95
CA LEU A 45 14.36 0.13 -3.63
C LEU A 45 13.31 0.03 -2.52
N VAL A 46 12.23 0.82 -2.56
CA VAL A 46 11.15 0.74 -1.57
C VAL A 46 10.38 -0.58 -1.70
N ASP A 47 10.09 -1.01 -2.93
CA ASP A 47 9.33 -2.24 -3.19
C ASP A 47 10.13 -3.52 -2.90
N HIS A 48 11.47 -3.44 -2.85
CA HIS A 48 12.38 -4.58 -2.66
C HIS A 48 13.35 -4.35 -1.50
N LEU A 49 12.99 -3.52 -0.52
CA LEU A 49 13.91 -3.05 0.51
C LEU A 49 14.50 -4.21 1.33
N ALA A 50 13.72 -5.24 1.62
CA ALA A 50 14.21 -6.40 2.36
C ALA A 50 15.01 -7.42 1.55
N GLU A 51 14.82 -7.43 0.24
CA GLU A 51 15.61 -8.27 -0.68
C GLU A 51 16.94 -7.59 -1.03
N LEU A 52 17.02 -6.28 -0.84
CA LEU A 52 18.18 -5.44 -1.16
C LEU A 52 19.51 -6.01 -0.61
N PRO A 53 19.61 -6.57 0.61
CA PRO A 53 20.82 -7.25 1.10
C PRO A 53 21.28 -8.45 0.26
N LEU A 54 20.43 -9.01 -0.58
CA LEU A 54 20.68 -10.20 -1.41
C LEU A 54 20.85 -9.86 -2.89
N VAL A 55 20.51 -8.64 -3.30
CA VAL A 55 20.49 -8.21 -4.71
C VAL A 55 21.74 -7.40 -5.03
N SER A 56 22.39 -7.66 -6.17
CA SER A 56 23.54 -6.90 -6.63
C SER A 56 23.15 -5.57 -7.28
N ALA A 57 24.08 -4.62 -7.34
CA ALA A 57 23.86 -3.35 -8.06
C ALA A 57 23.49 -3.57 -9.54
N HIS A 58 23.95 -4.68 -10.14
CA HIS A 58 23.62 -5.02 -11.52
C HIS A 58 22.16 -5.46 -11.68
N GLU A 59 21.68 -6.32 -10.78
CA GLU A 59 20.28 -6.76 -10.76
C GLU A 59 19.32 -5.61 -10.47
N VAL A 60 19.67 -4.73 -9.52
CA VAL A 60 18.93 -3.48 -9.27
C VAL A 60 18.89 -2.61 -10.52
N ALA A 61 20.02 -2.48 -11.22
CA ALA A 61 20.10 -1.68 -12.43
C ALA A 61 19.20 -2.23 -13.55
N GLN A 62 19.20 -3.55 -13.75
CA GLN A 62 18.33 -4.20 -14.73
C GLN A 62 16.85 -3.97 -14.42
N ALA A 63 16.45 -4.20 -13.16
CA ALA A 63 15.06 -4.05 -12.74
C ALA A 63 14.56 -2.60 -12.79
N ALA A 64 15.43 -1.63 -12.52
CA ALA A 64 15.13 -0.20 -12.63
C ALA A 64 15.41 0.38 -14.03
N HIS A 65 15.70 -0.47 -15.03
CA HIS A 65 16.03 -0.08 -16.41
C HIS A 65 17.10 1.01 -16.52
N CYS A 66 18.16 0.89 -15.73
CA CYS A 66 19.25 1.86 -15.68
C CYS A 66 20.63 1.18 -15.71
N SER A 67 21.70 1.97 -15.65
CA SER A 67 23.06 1.43 -15.59
C SER A 67 23.47 1.15 -14.13
N PRO A 68 24.37 0.17 -13.86
CA PRO A 68 24.93 -0.03 -12.53
C PRO A 68 25.61 1.23 -11.97
N ALA A 69 26.20 2.06 -12.84
CA ALA A 69 26.75 3.36 -12.46
C ALA A 69 25.67 4.33 -11.96
N THR A 70 24.46 4.28 -12.52
CA THR A 70 23.30 5.05 -12.05
C THR A 70 22.90 4.63 -10.63
N VAL A 71 22.88 3.33 -10.33
CA VAL A 71 22.60 2.79 -8.99
C VAL A 71 23.61 3.31 -7.97
N VAL A 72 24.91 3.25 -8.30
CA VAL A 72 25.98 3.74 -7.42
C VAL A 72 25.85 5.25 -7.18
N ARG A 73 25.62 6.04 -8.23
CA ARG A 73 25.43 7.50 -8.11
C ARG A 73 24.18 7.85 -7.32
N PHE A 74 23.13 7.04 -7.41
CA PHE A 74 21.92 7.23 -6.63
C PHE A 74 22.16 6.98 -5.14
N ALA A 75 22.83 5.88 -4.78
CA ALA A 75 23.25 5.65 -3.39
C ALA A 75 24.12 6.80 -2.85
N GLN A 76 25.01 7.34 -3.68
CA GLN A 76 25.81 8.52 -3.34
C GLN A 76 24.99 9.80 -3.15
N ALA A 77 23.96 9.98 -3.98
CA ALA A 77 23.04 11.10 -3.85
C ALA A 77 22.23 11.05 -2.54
N LEU A 78 21.96 9.84 -2.02
CA LEU A 78 21.33 9.59 -0.72
C LEU A 78 22.30 9.73 0.47
N GLY A 79 23.58 10.03 0.23
CA GLY A 79 24.59 10.26 1.26
C GLY A 79 25.52 9.08 1.54
N TYR A 80 25.27 7.91 0.97
CA TYR A 80 26.15 6.74 1.11
C TYR A 80 27.43 6.88 0.26
N ALA A 81 28.50 6.16 0.58
CA ALA A 81 29.71 6.03 -0.22
C ALA A 81 29.45 5.34 -1.57
N GLY A 82 28.41 4.50 -1.61
CA GLY A 82 27.95 3.80 -2.82
C GLY A 82 26.94 2.71 -2.48
N TYR A 83 26.53 1.95 -3.49
CA TYR A 83 25.55 0.87 -3.32
C TYR A 83 25.93 -0.18 -2.25
N PRO A 84 27.20 -0.62 -2.12
CA PRO A 84 27.57 -1.58 -1.07
C PRO A 84 27.31 -1.08 0.36
N GLU A 85 27.49 0.22 0.62
CA GLU A 85 27.21 0.79 1.94
C GLU A 85 25.70 0.89 2.18
N LEU A 86 24.92 1.35 1.20
CA LEU A 86 23.45 1.32 1.28
C LEU A 86 22.94 -0.10 1.56
N GLN A 87 23.44 -1.09 0.83
CA GLN A 87 23.10 -2.50 1.04
C GLN A 87 23.48 -2.98 2.44
N ARG A 88 24.62 -2.53 2.96
CA ARG A 88 25.09 -2.87 4.31
C ARG A 88 24.20 -2.24 5.38
N THR A 89 23.80 -0.98 5.23
CA THR A 89 22.88 -0.29 6.16
C THR A 89 21.55 -1.03 6.27
N VAL A 90 20.98 -1.44 5.13
CA VAL A 90 19.75 -2.25 5.12
C VAL A 90 19.98 -3.63 5.75
N ARG A 91 21.13 -4.27 5.48
CA ARG A 91 21.52 -5.56 6.07
C ARG A 91 21.73 -5.49 7.59
N GLU A 92 22.27 -4.38 8.09
CA GLU A 92 22.54 -4.16 9.51
C GLU A 92 21.29 -3.77 10.27
N ALA A 93 20.34 -3.05 9.66
CA ALA A 93 18.98 -2.93 10.17
C ALA A 93 18.25 -4.29 10.26
N HIS A 94 18.65 -5.26 9.43
CA HIS A 94 18.19 -6.66 9.52
C HIS A 94 19.01 -7.53 10.49
N ARG A 95 20.07 -7.00 11.13
CA ARG A 95 20.75 -7.69 12.23
C ARG A 95 20.00 -7.43 13.53
N PRO A 96 19.43 -8.46 14.16
CA PRO A 96 18.57 -8.28 15.32
C PRO A 96 19.41 -7.93 16.55
N GLY A 97 19.48 -6.64 16.88
CA GLY A 97 19.62 -6.21 18.26
C GLY A 97 18.30 -6.47 18.98
N LEU A 98 18.28 -7.52 19.82
CA LEU A 98 17.35 -7.72 20.94
C LEU A 98 15.90 -7.19 20.73
N GLY A 99 15.03 -8.00 20.12
CA GLY A 99 13.58 -7.75 20.24
C GLY A 99 12.62 -8.44 19.28
N VAL A 100 13.04 -8.87 18.09
CA VAL A 100 12.14 -9.54 17.13
C VAL A 100 12.85 -10.72 16.52
N ARG A 101 12.37 -11.94 16.82
CA ARG A 101 12.91 -13.20 16.27
C ARG A 101 12.83 -13.11 14.75
N ALA A 102 13.98 -13.27 14.10
CA ALA A 102 14.08 -13.45 12.65
C ALA A 102 13.11 -14.56 12.23
N VAL A 103 12.08 -14.18 11.49
CA VAL A 103 11.21 -15.14 10.79
C VAL A 103 12.05 -15.74 9.66
N GLY A 104 12.29 -17.05 9.76
CA GLY A 104 12.83 -17.88 8.68
C GLY A 104 14.34 -17.75 8.43
N ALA A 105 15.13 -18.58 9.11
CA ALA A 105 16.46 -18.95 8.62
C ALA A 105 16.36 -19.53 7.18
N PRO A 106 17.41 -19.39 6.33
CA PRO A 106 17.44 -20.08 5.05
C PRO A 106 17.37 -21.59 5.31
N GLY A 107 16.28 -22.25 4.86
CA GLY A 107 16.07 -23.69 5.06
C GLY A 107 14.71 -24.10 5.65
N GLN A 108 13.81 -23.18 6.00
CA GLN A 108 12.45 -23.57 6.41
C GLN A 108 11.51 -23.83 5.20
N PRO A 109 10.73 -24.92 5.21
CA PRO A 109 9.80 -25.23 4.12
C PRO A 109 8.75 -24.13 3.96
N GLY A 110 8.39 -23.80 2.71
CA GLY A 110 7.61 -22.61 2.33
C GLY A 110 6.27 -22.38 3.06
N ARG A 111 5.69 -23.41 3.71
CA ARG A 111 4.45 -23.28 4.51
C ARG A 111 4.63 -22.46 5.80
N ALA A 112 5.79 -22.56 6.46
CA ALA A 112 6.05 -21.79 7.68
C ALA A 112 6.18 -20.29 7.38
N ARG A 113 6.75 -19.94 6.22
CA ARG A 113 6.91 -18.56 5.76
C ARG A 113 5.58 -17.84 5.55
N VAL A 114 4.58 -18.50 4.93
CA VAL A 114 3.25 -17.88 4.70
C VAL A 114 2.57 -17.53 6.03
N LEU A 115 2.57 -18.47 6.99
CA LEU A 115 1.93 -18.25 8.28
C LEU A 115 2.64 -17.18 9.13
N ASP A 116 3.98 -17.12 9.06
CA ASP A 116 4.73 -16.09 9.77
C ASP A 116 4.53 -14.70 9.12
N THR A 117 4.42 -14.64 7.79
CA THR A 117 4.02 -13.42 7.06
C THR A 117 2.63 -12.94 7.49
N ASP A 118 1.65 -13.85 7.53
CA ASP A 118 0.30 -13.52 7.98
C ASP A 118 0.28 -13.05 9.43
N ARG A 119 1.00 -13.73 10.33
CA ARG A 119 1.10 -13.33 11.74
C ARG A 119 1.64 -11.92 11.88
N PHE A 120 2.75 -11.64 11.21
CA PHE A 120 3.37 -10.32 11.25
C PHE A 120 2.42 -9.24 10.73
N ALA A 121 1.78 -9.46 9.57
CA ALA A 121 0.86 -8.50 8.98
C ALA A 121 -0.36 -8.23 9.88
N LEU A 122 -0.88 -9.26 10.56
CA LEU A 122 -1.99 -9.12 11.51
C LEU A 122 -1.59 -8.37 12.78
N GLU A 123 -0.42 -8.67 13.35
CA GLU A 123 0.10 -7.98 14.55
C GLU A 123 0.31 -6.49 14.26
N ASP A 124 0.90 -6.18 13.10
CA ASP A 124 1.13 -4.82 12.66
C ASP A 124 -0.20 -4.07 12.38
N LEU A 125 -1.14 -4.70 11.68
CA LEU A 125 -2.48 -4.14 11.46
C LEU A 125 -3.19 -3.86 12.78
N ALA A 126 -3.13 -4.80 13.73
CA ALA A 126 -3.77 -4.65 15.04
C ALA A 126 -3.17 -3.49 15.84
N ALA A 127 -1.85 -3.32 15.82
CA ALA A 127 -1.18 -2.19 16.45
C ALA A 127 -1.65 -0.85 15.85
N ARG A 128 -1.68 -0.72 14.52
CA ARG A 128 -2.13 0.49 13.82
C ARG A 128 -3.60 0.81 14.10
N LEU A 129 -4.49 -0.18 13.97
CA LEU A 129 -5.91 0.01 14.25
C LEU A 129 -6.17 0.31 15.73
N GLY A 130 -5.32 -0.17 16.63
CA GLY A 130 -5.36 0.19 18.06
C GLY A 130 -5.01 1.65 18.31
N THR A 131 -4.06 2.22 17.56
CA THR A 131 -3.64 3.63 17.71
C THR A 131 -4.50 4.61 16.91
N GLU A 132 -4.81 4.29 15.66
CA GLU A 132 -5.51 5.18 14.72
C GLU A 132 -7.03 5.01 14.78
N GLY A 133 -7.49 3.84 15.23
CA GLY A 133 -8.90 3.46 15.22
C GLY A 133 -9.43 3.14 13.82
N VAL A 134 -10.61 2.50 13.77
CA VAL A 134 -11.31 2.16 12.52
C VAL A 134 -12.28 3.28 12.09
N GLN A 135 -12.63 4.19 13.00
CA GLN A 135 -13.64 5.23 12.75
C GLN A 135 -13.31 6.20 11.61
N PRO A 136 -12.06 6.68 11.44
CA PRO A 136 -11.73 7.56 10.33
C PRO A 136 -11.97 6.92 8.94
N LEU A 137 -12.01 5.59 8.88
CA LEU A 137 -12.24 4.80 7.66
C LEU A 137 -13.74 4.58 7.42
N VAL A 138 -14.49 4.44 8.50
CA VAL A 138 -15.93 4.17 8.50
C VAL A 138 -16.73 5.43 8.18
N VAL A 139 -16.40 6.55 8.84
CA VAL A 139 -17.20 7.78 8.78
C VAL A 139 -17.44 8.29 7.34
N PRO A 140 -16.43 8.36 6.46
CA PRO A 140 -16.64 8.81 5.07
C PRO A 140 -17.57 7.90 4.25
N LEU A 141 -17.67 6.62 4.64
CA LEU A 141 -18.45 5.61 3.94
C LEU A 141 -19.79 5.31 4.61
N ALA A 142 -20.05 5.87 5.80
CA ALA A 142 -21.22 5.52 6.60
C ALA A 142 -22.54 5.95 5.94
N ASP A 143 -22.55 7.07 5.23
CA ASP A 143 -23.77 7.71 4.72
C ASP A 143 -23.92 7.69 3.18
N VAL A 144 -22.97 7.08 2.46
CA VAL A 144 -23.00 7.01 0.99
C VAL A 144 -23.77 5.80 0.46
N ALA A 145 -24.39 5.93 -0.71
CA ALA A 145 -24.98 4.80 -1.42
C ALA A 145 -24.92 5.01 -2.94
N PRO A 146 -24.48 4.01 -3.72
CA PRO A 146 -23.94 2.71 -3.29
C PRO A 146 -22.49 2.79 -2.80
N ILE A 147 -22.03 1.78 -2.06
CA ILE A 147 -20.60 1.56 -1.83
C ILE A 147 -20.05 0.75 -3.02
N VAL A 148 -19.13 1.34 -3.77
CA VAL A 148 -18.40 0.65 -4.83
C VAL A 148 -17.18 -0.05 -4.22
N VAL A 149 -17.03 -1.35 -4.48
CA VAL A 149 -15.90 -2.16 -4.02
C VAL A 149 -15.09 -2.57 -5.25
N ALA A 150 -13.83 -2.15 -5.35
CA ALA A 150 -13.04 -2.25 -6.57
C ALA A 150 -11.64 -2.83 -6.36
N GLY A 151 -11.21 -3.73 -7.24
CA GLY A 151 -9.88 -4.36 -7.20
C GLY A 151 -9.81 -5.59 -8.10
N ASP A 152 -8.62 -6.04 -8.49
CA ASP A 152 -8.43 -7.15 -9.41
C ASP A 152 -7.50 -8.23 -8.85
N ALA A 153 -7.44 -9.36 -9.55
CA ALA A 153 -6.56 -10.48 -9.23
C ALA A 153 -6.64 -10.92 -7.75
N ALA A 154 -5.55 -10.73 -6.99
CA ALA A 154 -5.42 -11.13 -5.60
C ALA A 154 -6.43 -10.44 -4.65
N ALA A 155 -7.01 -9.31 -5.06
CA ALA A 155 -8.03 -8.60 -4.27
C ALA A 155 -9.41 -9.26 -4.30
N ARG A 156 -9.72 -10.11 -5.30
CA ARG A 156 -11.09 -10.65 -5.51
C ARG A 156 -11.72 -11.33 -4.28
N PRO A 157 -11.00 -12.16 -3.50
CA PRO A 157 -11.57 -12.76 -2.29
C PRO A 157 -11.99 -11.71 -1.25
N VAL A 158 -11.24 -10.60 -1.17
CA VAL A 158 -11.53 -9.49 -0.26
C VAL A 158 -12.76 -8.72 -0.74
N LEU A 159 -12.89 -8.50 -2.06
CA LEU A 159 -14.08 -7.84 -2.63
C LEU A 159 -15.35 -8.65 -2.38
N ALA A 160 -15.31 -9.96 -2.61
CA ALA A 160 -16.45 -10.85 -2.38
C ALA A 160 -16.89 -10.84 -0.90
N LEU A 161 -15.93 -10.80 0.03
CA LEU A 161 -16.22 -10.68 1.45
C LEU A 161 -16.86 -9.32 1.78
N LEU A 162 -16.33 -8.22 1.26
CA LEU A 162 -16.89 -6.89 1.46
C LEU A 162 -18.32 -6.80 0.91
N GLU A 163 -18.56 -7.34 -0.29
CA GLU A 163 -19.89 -7.43 -0.90
C GLU A 163 -20.88 -8.16 0.01
N ASP A 164 -20.56 -9.39 0.43
CA ASP A 164 -21.42 -10.18 1.32
C ASP A 164 -21.71 -9.44 2.64
N ARG A 165 -20.67 -8.91 3.30
CA ARG A 165 -20.82 -8.30 4.63
C ARG A 165 -21.56 -6.98 4.59
N LEU A 166 -21.26 -6.12 3.62
CA LEU A 166 -21.93 -4.84 3.46
C LEU A 166 -23.38 -5.03 3.01
N ALA A 167 -23.65 -5.96 2.08
CA ALA A 167 -25.01 -6.28 1.66
C ALA A 167 -25.85 -6.83 2.82
N ARG A 168 -25.30 -7.73 3.65
CA ARG A 168 -25.97 -8.20 4.89
C ARG A 168 -26.20 -7.08 5.90
N GLY A 169 -25.35 -6.05 5.91
CA GLY A 169 -25.56 -4.82 6.68
C GLY A 169 -26.66 -3.90 6.12
N GLY A 170 -27.28 -4.25 4.99
CA GLY A 170 -28.30 -3.45 4.32
C GLY A 170 -27.74 -2.32 3.45
N ARG A 171 -26.48 -2.44 3.00
CA ARG A 171 -25.87 -1.49 2.07
C ARG A 171 -26.08 -1.93 0.63
N GLU A 172 -26.31 -0.97 -0.26
CA GLU A 172 -26.20 -1.19 -1.70
C GLU A 172 -24.71 -1.24 -2.08
N VAL A 173 -24.27 -2.33 -2.68
CA VAL A 173 -22.87 -2.57 -3.05
C VAL A 173 -22.75 -2.81 -4.54
N LEU A 174 -21.73 -2.22 -5.17
CA LEU A 174 -21.37 -2.47 -6.57
C LEU A 174 -19.93 -2.98 -6.65
N VAL A 175 -19.75 -4.20 -7.13
CA VAL A 175 -18.41 -4.78 -7.32
C VAL A 175 -17.83 -4.44 -8.69
N VAL A 176 -16.55 -4.07 -8.70
CA VAL A 176 -15.75 -3.81 -9.91
C VAL A 176 -14.46 -4.63 -9.81
N ASP A 177 -14.41 -5.78 -10.49
CA ASP A 177 -13.36 -6.79 -10.33
C ASP A 177 -12.61 -7.20 -11.61
N SER A 178 -12.93 -6.50 -12.70
CA SER A 178 -12.40 -6.73 -14.04
C SER A 178 -12.38 -5.43 -14.85
N GLY A 179 -11.42 -5.32 -15.76
CA GLY A 179 -11.30 -4.19 -16.69
C GLY A 179 -12.33 -4.20 -17.82
N GLU A 180 -13.55 -4.70 -17.59
CA GLU A 180 -14.58 -4.81 -18.61
C GLU A 180 -15.00 -3.44 -19.15
N PRO A 181 -15.51 -3.36 -20.41
CA PRO A 181 -15.97 -2.11 -21.02
C PRO A 181 -17.01 -1.34 -20.19
N ARG A 182 -17.71 -2.04 -19.29
CA ARG A 182 -18.76 -1.50 -18.42
C ARG A 182 -18.23 -0.90 -17.10
N ILE A 183 -16.92 -0.93 -16.84
CA ILE A 183 -16.31 -0.38 -15.62
C ILE A 183 -16.69 1.09 -15.40
N ARG A 184 -16.68 1.91 -16.45
CA ARG A 184 -17.08 3.33 -16.39
C ARG A 184 -18.52 3.53 -15.96
N MET A 185 -19.42 2.66 -16.42
CA MET A 185 -20.84 2.73 -16.06
C MET A 185 -21.04 2.46 -14.57
N ARG A 186 -20.34 1.45 -14.02
CA ARG A 186 -20.37 1.12 -12.58
C ARG A 186 -19.72 2.23 -11.74
N LEU A 187 -18.54 2.70 -12.13
CA LEU A 187 -17.86 3.80 -11.43
C LEU A 187 -18.62 5.14 -11.53
N GLY A 188 -19.51 5.31 -12.51
CA GLY A 188 -20.44 6.44 -12.58
C GLY A 188 -21.41 6.53 -11.39
N ALA A 189 -21.49 5.52 -10.52
CA ALA A 189 -22.20 5.62 -9.24
C ALA A 189 -21.50 6.55 -8.24
N LEU A 190 -20.17 6.71 -8.33
CA LEU A 190 -19.39 7.60 -7.45
C LEU A 190 -19.84 9.06 -7.59
N ALA A 191 -20.09 9.51 -8.82
CA ALA A 191 -20.60 10.86 -9.09
C ALA A 191 -22.07 11.08 -8.64
N ARG A 192 -22.78 10.02 -8.24
CA ARG A 192 -24.19 10.06 -7.84
C ARG A 192 -24.38 9.92 -6.32
N GLY A 193 -23.34 10.22 -5.53
CA GLY A 193 -23.37 10.12 -4.06
C GLY A 193 -22.89 8.78 -3.50
N GLY A 194 -22.28 7.93 -4.34
CA GLY A 194 -21.61 6.71 -3.90
C GLY A 194 -20.25 6.97 -3.25
N GLY A 195 -19.69 5.96 -2.59
CA GLY A 195 -18.32 5.97 -2.07
C GLY A 195 -17.54 4.75 -2.53
N LEU A 196 -16.22 4.76 -2.32
CA LEU A 196 -15.31 3.73 -2.82
C LEU A 196 -14.57 3.00 -1.69
N ILE A 197 -14.50 1.68 -1.78
CA ILE A 197 -13.49 0.84 -1.14
C ILE A 197 -12.64 0.21 -2.24
N ALA A 198 -11.43 0.71 -2.43
CA ALA A 198 -10.47 0.15 -3.37
C ALA A 198 -9.55 -0.85 -2.66
N VAL A 199 -9.26 -1.99 -3.27
CA VAL A 199 -8.37 -3.01 -2.72
C VAL A 199 -7.28 -3.30 -3.74
N SER A 200 -6.05 -2.98 -3.37
CA SER A 200 -4.84 -3.15 -4.16
C SER A 200 -3.93 -4.11 -3.39
N VAL A 201 -3.73 -5.29 -3.96
CA VAL A 201 -2.82 -6.31 -3.44
C VAL A 201 -1.78 -6.62 -4.52
N GLY A 202 -0.52 -6.31 -4.24
CA GLY A 202 0.63 -6.55 -5.08
C GLY A 202 0.76 -5.56 -6.24
N LYS A 203 1.66 -5.90 -7.17
CA LYS A 203 2.16 -5.00 -8.22
C LYS A 203 1.22 -4.85 -9.44
N GLU A 204 0.13 -5.62 -9.52
CA GLU A 204 -0.77 -5.65 -10.68
C GLU A 204 -2.21 -5.24 -10.29
N THR A 205 -2.44 -3.95 -9.99
CA THR A 205 -3.74 -3.50 -9.46
C THR A 205 -4.39 -2.39 -10.28
N ARG A 206 -4.68 -2.67 -11.56
CA ARG A 206 -5.19 -1.65 -12.51
C ARG A 206 -6.60 -1.18 -12.16
N VAL A 207 -7.45 -2.09 -11.68
CA VAL A 207 -8.85 -1.76 -11.37
C VAL A 207 -8.93 -0.84 -10.14
N ALA A 208 -8.14 -1.12 -9.11
CA ALA A 208 -8.09 -0.30 -7.90
C ALA A 208 -7.60 1.12 -8.21
N GLU A 209 -6.51 1.25 -8.97
CA GLU A 209 -5.97 2.55 -9.39
C GLU A 209 -6.97 3.37 -10.21
N TYR A 210 -7.63 2.73 -11.19
CA TYR A 210 -8.63 3.38 -12.02
C TYR A 210 -9.85 3.84 -11.21
N ALA A 211 -10.31 3.03 -10.26
CA ALA A 211 -11.41 3.36 -9.38
C ALA A 211 -11.07 4.54 -8.45
N VAL A 212 -9.86 4.58 -7.88
CA VAL A 212 -9.39 5.70 -7.05
C VAL A 212 -9.34 6.99 -7.87
N ALA A 213 -8.84 6.94 -9.10
CA ALA A 213 -8.85 8.10 -9.99
C ALA A 213 -10.28 8.59 -10.27
N ALA A 214 -11.22 7.67 -10.53
CA ALA A 214 -12.62 8.01 -10.76
C ALA A 214 -13.29 8.64 -9.52
N ALA A 215 -13.03 8.10 -8.32
CA ALA A 215 -13.55 8.67 -7.07
C ALA A 215 -13.01 10.09 -6.84
N ARG A 216 -11.72 10.31 -7.09
CA ARG A 216 -11.11 11.65 -7.00
C ARG A 216 -11.75 12.62 -7.98
N SER A 217 -11.92 12.24 -9.23
CA SER A 217 -12.59 13.08 -10.24
C SER A 217 -14.05 13.39 -9.89
N ALA A 218 -14.73 12.48 -9.17
CA ALA A 218 -16.10 12.65 -8.73
C ALA A 218 -16.24 13.40 -7.39
N GLY A 219 -15.14 13.65 -6.66
CA GLY A 219 -15.20 14.16 -5.29
C GLY A 219 -15.85 13.18 -4.30
N ALA A 220 -15.89 11.89 -4.64
CA ALA A 220 -16.52 10.86 -3.82
C ALA A 220 -15.60 10.42 -2.67
N PRO A 221 -16.14 10.11 -1.48
CA PRO A 221 -15.35 9.56 -0.40
C PRO A 221 -14.79 8.20 -0.80
N ALA A 222 -13.50 7.99 -0.52
CA ALA A 222 -12.79 6.79 -0.88
C ALA A 222 -11.91 6.31 0.28
N VAL A 223 -11.84 4.99 0.43
CA VAL A 223 -10.89 4.27 1.27
C VAL A 223 -10.15 3.30 0.36
N ALA A 224 -8.83 3.34 0.37
CA ALA A 224 -8.00 2.36 -0.32
C ALA A 224 -7.32 1.45 0.71
N LEU A 225 -7.46 0.14 0.55
CA LEU A 225 -6.70 -0.90 1.22
C LEU A 225 -5.53 -1.27 0.30
N VAL A 226 -4.31 -0.96 0.70
CA VAL A 226 -3.09 -1.13 -0.11
C VAL A 226 -2.00 -1.81 0.70
N ASP A 227 -1.21 -2.68 0.08
CA ASP A 227 -0.04 -3.32 0.68
C ASP A 227 1.26 -2.54 0.53
N SER A 228 1.35 -1.72 -0.54
CA SER A 228 2.45 -0.80 -0.77
C SER A 228 2.02 0.66 -0.61
N SER A 229 2.84 1.42 0.11
CA SER A 229 2.71 2.89 0.21
C SER A 229 2.99 3.63 -1.10
N LEU A 230 3.60 2.98 -2.08
CA LEU A 230 3.89 3.55 -3.40
C LEU A 230 2.87 3.16 -4.48
N SER A 231 1.82 2.42 -4.12
CA SER A 231 0.71 2.09 -5.03
C SER A 231 0.11 3.38 -5.61
N ALA A 232 -0.19 3.41 -6.91
CA ALA A 232 -0.79 4.60 -7.54
C ALA A 232 -2.22 4.89 -7.01
N ALA A 233 -2.80 3.94 -6.26
CA ALA A 233 -4.02 4.12 -5.48
C ALA A 233 -3.84 5.01 -4.22
N ALA A 234 -2.61 5.43 -3.87
CA ALA A 234 -2.30 6.20 -2.66
C ALA A 234 -2.66 7.72 -2.71
N GLY A 235 -3.29 8.22 -3.77
CA GLY A 235 -3.63 9.66 -3.91
C GLY A 235 -5.04 10.06 -3.42
N ALA A 236 -5.63 9.33 -2.48
CA ALA A 236 -6.88 9.68 -1.79
C ALA A 236 -6.65 9.63 -0.26
N PRO A 237 -7.59 10.00 0.64
CA PRO A 237 -7.46 9.66 2.05
C PRO A 237 -7.38 8.13 2.19
N VAL A 238 -6.23 7.60 2.60
CA VAL A 238 -5.85 6.19 2.43
C VAL A 238 -5.83 5.45 3.75
N VAL A 239 -6.18 4.16 3.70
CA VAL A 239 -6.01 3.20 4.80
C VAL A 239 -4.95 2.20 4.40
N ARG A 240 -3.74 2.44 4.88
CA ARG A 240 -2.61 1.58 4.55
C ARG A 240 -2.73 0.25 5.28
N VAL A 241 -2.82 -0.84 4.53
CA VAL A 241 -2.78 -2.22 5.04
C VAL A 241 -1.39 -2.75 4.74
N VAL A 242 -0.40 -2.34 5.52
CA VAL A 242 1.01 -2.67 5.24
C VAL A 242 1.18 -4.18 5.09
N SER A 243 1.56 -4.64 3.90
CA SER A 243 2.03 -6.02 3.77
C SER A 243 3.52 -6.08 4.05
N ALA A 244 3.98 -7.30 4.32
CA ALA A 244 5.37 -7.65 4.53
C ALA A 244 6.24 -7.53 3.24
N GLU A 245 5.93 -6.62 2.31
CA GLU A 245 6.85 -6.24 1.23
C GLU A 245 8.15 -5.64 1.81
N GLU A 246 8.08 -5.01 2.98
CA GLU A 246 9.27 -4.61 3.77
C GLU A 246 10.12 -5.83 4.23
N ARG A 247 9.75 -7.08 3.86
CA ARG A 247 10.44 -8.36 4.16
C ARG A 247 10.58 -9.34 2.98
N GLY A 248 10.22 -8.98 1.74
CA GLY A 248 10.44 -9.82 0.55
C GLY A 248 9.56 -11.08 0.47
N GLY A 249 8.34 -11.03 1.02
CA GLY A 249 7.35 -12.11 0.97
C GLY A 249 6.10 -11.75 0.15
N GLU A 250 5.28 -12.76 -0.20
CA GLU A 250 3.96 -12.52 -0.80
C GLU A 250 3.04 -11.73 0.15
N PRO A 251 2.13 -10.89 -0.38
CA PRO A 251 1.25 -10.09 0.45
C PRO A 251 0.25 -10.95 1.25
N SER A 252 0.03 -10.59 2.52
CA SER A 252 -0.90 -11.30 3.39
C SER A 252 -2.35 -10.94 3.05
N ILE A 253 -3.02 -11.80 2.28
CA ILE A 253 -4.48 -11.72 2.06
C ILE A 253 -5.24 -11.78 3.38
N THR A 254 -4.73 -12.52 4.37
CA THR A 254 -5.34 -12.64 5.69
C THR A 254 -5.48 -11.29 6.39
N ALA A 255 -4.47 -10.41 6.29
CA ALA A 255 -4.55 -9.07 6.84
C ALA A 255 -5.59 -8.20 6.11
N PHE A 256 -5.69 -8.28 4.78
CA PHE A 256 -6.74 -7.60 4.01
C PHE A 256 -8.15 -8.06 4.39
N VAL A 257 -8.33 -9.36 4.62
CA VAL A 257 -9.59 -9.93 5.12
C VAL A 257 -9.93 -9.36 6.48
N ALA A 258 -8.97 -9.30 7.41
CA ALA A 258 -9.19 -8.78 8.76
C ALA A 258 -9.65 -7.31 8.77
N VAL A 259 -8.97 -6.44 8.01
CA VAL A 259 -9.39 -5.02 7.92
C VAL A 259 -10.72 -4.86 7.19
N ALA A 260 -11.00 -5.67 6.15
CA ALA A 260 -12.28 -5.65 5.45
C ALA A 260 -13.44 -6.02 6.40
N GLN A 261 -13.23 -7.01 7.27
CA GLN A 261 -14.19 -7.37 8.31
C GLN A 261 -14.40 -6.24 9.32
N ALA A 262 -13.31 -5.62 9.80
CA ALA A 262 -13.38 -4.50 10.73
C ALA A 262 -14.14 -3.30 10.13
N LEU A 263 -13.86 -2.97 8.87
CA LEU A 263 -14.52 -1.90 8.13
C LEU A 263 -16.00 -2.18 7.93
N ALA A 264 -16.37 -3.36 7.43
CA ALA A 264 -17.76 -3.73 7.21
C ALA A 264 -18.56 -3.75 8.52
N HIS A 265 -17.96 -4.26 9.60
CA HIS A 265 -18.57 -4.23 10.92
C HIS A 265 -18.76 -2.80 11.44
N GLY A 266 -17.73 -1.95 11.31
CA GLY A 266 -17.80 -0.55 11.71
C GLY A 266 -18.87 0.24 10.94
N ILE A 267 -18.98 0.04 9.63
CA ILE A 267 -20.00 0.66 8.78
C ILE A 267 -21.41 0.22 9.21
N ALA A 268 -21.62 -1.07 9.48
CA ALA A 268 -22.90 -1.57 9.97
C ALA A 268 -23.24 -1.01 11.36
N ALA A 269 -22.28 -0.97 12.28
CA ALA A 269 -22.46 -0.45 13.64
C ALA A 269 -22.80 1.05 13.66
N HIS A 270 -22.22 1.83 12.75
CA HIS A 270 -22.48 3.27 12.66
C HIS A 270 -23.95 3.60 12.29
N GLN A 271 -24.67 2.66 11.68
CA GLN A 271 -26.08 2.85 11.28
C GLN A 271 -27.09 2.44 12.36
N LEU A 272 -26.71 1.59 13.32
CA LEU A 272 -27.60 1.13 14.39
C LEU A 272 -28.21 2.27 15.22
N PRO A 273 -27.48 3.35 15.59
CA PRO A 273 -28.06 4.47 16.34
C PRO A 273 -29.13 5.26 15.57
N ARG A 274 -29.10 5.22 14.22
CA ARG A 274 -30.01 6.02 13.36
C ARG A 274 -31.30 5.29 12.99
N ARG A 275 -31.34 3.95 13.07
CA ARG A 275 -32.53 3.15 12.73
C ARG A 275 -33.53 3.01 13.89
N THR A 276 -33.09 3.10 15.14
CA THR A 276 -33.97 2.95 16.32
C THR A 276 -34.81 4.19 16.65
N LEU A 277 -34.62 5.32 15.97
CA LEU A 277 -35.37 6.56 16.23
C LEU A 277 -36.50 6.86 15.22
N THR A 278 -36.67 6.05 14.18
CA THR A 278 -37.71 6.24 13.14
C THR A 278 -38.78 5.15 13.10
N ALA A 279 -38.77 4.20 14.03
CA ALA A 279 -39.71 3.08 14.07
C ALA A 279 -40.53 3.02 15.37
N ILE A 280 -41.19 4.13 15.74
CA ILE A 280 -42.39 4.08 16.58
C ILE A 280 -43.49 4.82 15.82
N PRO A 281 -44.34 4.12 15.05
CA PRO A 281 -45.61 4.70 14.63
C PRO A 281 -46.49 4.87 15.88
N ALA A 282 -47.07 6.06 16.03
CA ALA A 282 -48.07 6.38 17.04
C ALA A 282 -49.40 5.68 16.76
#